data_AF-A0A804R699-F1
#
_entry.id   AF-A0A804R699-F1
#
_cell.length_a   1.000
_cell.length_b   1.000
_cell.length_c   1.000
_cell.angle_alpha   90.00
_cell.angle_beta   90.00
_cell.angle_gamma   90.00
#
_symmetry.space_group_name_H-M   'P 1'
#
loop_
_entity.id
_entity.type
_entity.pdbx_description
1 polymer ?
#
loop_
_entity_poly.entity_id
_entity_poly.type
_entity_poly.pdbx_seq_one_letter_code
_entity_poly.pdbx_strand_id
1 'polypeptide(L)'
;MLFPDSRIEIGDVVAPDTFLVAWRGTDDSASALDFVVDPSGGSCRLLFARYTAFTCPDRRRPAALLCCDVKLEFALAHVAEALAFQADDSLVLRLSAAPLVYYRTSGDDVHGRVPFQLVDADDDPWIRTTDVTRSGAIGRCLAYRVSFAVQFWPTMRVALECMQRQGVPVHVRDRRCQGFTV
;
A
#
# COMPACT_ATOMS: atom_id res chain seq x y z
N MET A 1 -6.88 12.67 0.51
CA MET A 1 -8.15 11.90 0.44
C MET A 1 -7.89 10.53 1.04
N LEU A 2 -8.70 10.09 1.99
CA LEU A 2 -8.50 8.87 2.78
C LEU A 2 -9.61 7.87 2.46
N PHE A 3 -9.22 6.61 2.27
CA PHE A 3 -10.08 5.45 2.09
C PHE A 3 -9.72 4.46 3.21
N PRO A 4 -10.38 4.56 4.37
CA PRO A 4 -10.10 3.68 5.50
C PRO A 4 -10.68 2.29 5.28
N ASP A 5 -10.13 1.30 5.99
CA ASP A 5 -10.57 -0.10 5.94
C ASP A 5 -10.58 -0.69 4.51
N SER A 6 -9.69 -0.18 3.66
CA SER A 6 -9.43 -0.69 2.34
C SER A 6 -8.78 -2.07 2.39
N ARG A 7 -8.85 -2.79 1.26
CA ARG A 7 -8.14 -4.05 1.04
C ARG A 7 -7.21 -3.88 -0.14
N ILE A 8 -6.05 -4.52 -0.09
CA ILE A 8 -5.07 -4.52 -1.18
C ILE A 8 -4.86 -5.94 -1.71
N GLU A 9 -4.84 -6.07 -3.03
CA GLU A 9 -4.29 -7.21 -3.74
C GLU A 9 -3.15 -6.73 -4.64
N ILE A 10 -2.03 -7.44 -4.64
CA ILE A 10 -0.84 -7.14 -5.43
C ILE A 10 -0.64 -8.24 -6.46
N GLY A 11 -0.31 -7.85 -7.68
CA GLY A 11 -0.32 -8.79 -8.78
C GLY A 11 -0.03 -8.18 -10.14
N ASP A 12 -0.70 -8.71 -11.17
CA ASP A 12 -0.57 -8.25 -12.54
C ASP A 12 -1.92 -8.20 -13.28
N VAL A 13 -2.02 -7.31 -14.26
CA VAL A 13 -3.19 -7.17 -15.14
C VAL A 13 -2.90 -7.90 -16.45
N VAL A 14 -3.46 -9.10 -16.61
CA VAL A 14 -3.22 -9.96 -17.78
C VAL A 14 -4.21 -9.75 -18.92
N ALA A 15 -5.36 -9.13 -18.63
CA ALA A 15 -6.35 -8.69 -19.61
C ALA A 15 -7.13 -7.48 -19.06
N PRO A 16 -7.87 -6.71 -19.88
CA PRO A 16 -8.49 -5.44 -19.46
C PRO A 16 -9.31 -5.49 -18.17
N ASP A 17 -9.94 -6.62 -17.88
CA ASP A 17 -10.77 -6.84 -16.70
C ASP A 17 -10.30 -8.08 -15.89
N THR A 18 -9.02 -8.47 -16.01
CA THR A 18 -8.47 -9.68 -15.34
C THR A 18 -7.20 -9.39 -14.57
N PHE A 19 -7.22 -9.68 -13.27
CA PHE A 19 -6.14 -9.45 -12.32
C PHE A 19 -5.64 -10.78 -11.75
N LEU A 20 -4.35 -11.05 -11.88
CA LEU A 20 -3.68 -12.19 -11.25
C LEU A 20 -3.12 -11.75 -9.90
N VAL A 21 -3.64 -12.31 -8.81
CA VAL A 21 -3.24 -11.98 -7.43
C VAL A 21 -2.04 -12.83 -7.03
N ALA A 22 -0.92 -12.17 -6.70
CA ALA A 22 0.29 -12.77 -6.16
C ALA A 22 0.39 -12.63 -4.62
N TRP A 23 -0.30 -11.65 -4.04
CA TRP A 23 -0.36 -11.44 -2.59
C TRP A 23 -1.56 -10.59 -2.19
N ARG A 24 -2.18 -10.87 -1.03
CA ARG A 24 -3.22 -10.02 -0.43
C ARG A 24 -2.75 -9.41 0.88
N GLY A 25 -3.17 -8.18 1.12
CA GLY A 25 -2.93 -7.47 2.39
C GLY A 25 -3.23 -8.31 3.62
N THR A 26 -4.31 -9.07 3.57
CA THR A 26 -4.82 -9.87 4.68
C THR A 26 -4.12 -11.21 4.90
N ASP A 27 -3.27 -11.68 3.97
CA ASP A 27 -2.71 -13.05 3.99
C ASP A 27 -1.82 -13.31 5.22
N ASP A 28 -1.34 -12.27 5.89
CA ASP A 28 -0.43 -12.35 7.04
C ASP A 28 -0.93 -11.60 8.28
N SER A 29 -2.23 -11.69 8.56
CA SER A 29 -2.86 -11.06 9.74
C SER A 29 -2.70 -9.55 9.79
N ALA A 30 -2.62 -8.91 8.63
CA ALA A 30 -2.59 -7.45 8.58
C ALA A 30 -3.90 -6.87 9.12
N SER A 31 -3.79 -5.72 9.78
CA SER A 31 -4.95 -4.89 10.11
C SER A 31 -5.65 -4.41 8.84
N ALA A 32 -6.80 -3.75 9.04
CA ALA A 32 -7.34 -2.84 8.04
C ALA A 32 -6.23 -1.95 7.45
N LEU A 33 -6.31 -1.73 6.13
CA LEU A 33 -5.38 -0.91 5.38
C LEU A 33 -6.05 0.41 5.04
N ASP A 34 -5.31 1.51 5.18
CA ASP A 34 -5.74 2.81 4.72
C ASP A 34 -5.08 3.12 3.38
N PHE A 35 -5.90 3.43 2.38
CA PHE A 35 -5.42 3.98 1.12
C PHE A 35 -5.56 5.51 1.13
N VAL A 36 -4.47 6.21 0.82
CA VAL A 36 -4.41 7.66 0.83
C VAL A 36 -3.99 8.15 -0.54
N VAL A 37 -4.77 9.06 -1.12
CA VAL A 37 -4.40 9.84 -2.31
C VAL A 37 -4.11 11.27 -1.85
N ASP A 38 -2.89 11.74 -2.07
CA ASP A 38 -2.40 13.06 -1.68
C ASP A 38 -2.11 13.91 -2.93
N PRO A 39 -3.09 14.71 -3.40
CA PRO A 39 -2.91 15.55 -4.57
C PRO A 39 -1.85 16.65 -4.39
N SER A 40 -1.70 17.15 -3.16
CA SER A 40 -0.71 18.19 -2.83
C SER A 40 0.72 17.65 -2.86
N GLY A 41 0.92 16.45 -2.31
CA GLY A 41 2.20 15.74 -2.37
C GLY A 41 2.48 15.05 -3.69
N GLY A 42 1.47 14.96 -4.58
CA GLY A 42 1.57 14.24 -5.85
C GLY A 42 1.84 12.74 -5.66
N SER A 43 1.35 12.14 -4.57
CA SER A 43 1.61 10.74 -4.24
C SER A 43 0.39 9.99 -3.73
N CYS A 44 0.50 8.66 -3.73
CA CYS A 44 -0.42 7.74 -3.10
C CYS A 44 0.32 6.93 -2.04
N ARG A 45 -0.39 6.59 -0.96
CA ARG A 45 0.14 5.77 0.14
C ARG A 45 -0.82 4.63 0.48
N LEU A 46 -0.26 3.48 0.81
CA LEU A 46 -0.97 2.34 1.42
C LEU A 46 -0.37 2.15 2.81
N LEU A 47 -1.18 2.26 3.85
CA LEU A 47 -0.77 2.19 5.25
C LEU A 47 -1.45 1.01 5.91
N PHE A 48 -0.69 0.09 6.50
CA PHE A 48 -1.27 -1.06 7.20
C PHE A 48 -0.29 -1.60 8.24
N ALA A 49 -0.81 -2.25 9.28
CA ALA A 49 0.02 -2.97 10.23
C ALA A 49 0.15 -4.44 9.84
N ARG A 50 1.31 -5.07 10.08
CA ARG A 50 1.57 -6.49 9.84
C ARG A 50 2.39 -7.08 10.98
N TYR A 51 2.09 -8.32 11.36
CA TYR A 51 2.96 -9.08 12.26
C TYR A 51 4.13 -9.70 11.49
N THR A 52 5.35 -9.35 11.89
CA THR A 52 6.59 -9.84 11.30
C THR A 52 7.37 -10.66 12.32
N ALA A 53 7.83 -11.84 11.90
CA ALA A 53 8.67 -12.69 12.74
C ALA A 53 10.13 -12.23 12.64
N PHE A 54 10.70 -11.80 13.76
CA PHE A 54 12.11 -11.46 13.89
C PHE A 54 12.86 -12.64 14.51
N THR A 55 13.98 -13.02 13.89
CA THR A 55 14.90 -14.01 14.47
C THR A 55 15.68 -13.35 15.60
N CYS A 56 15.54 -13.87 16.81
CA CYS A 56 16.43 -13.50 17.90
C CYS A 56 17.77 -14.22 17.69
N PRO A 57 18.93 -13.52 17.69
CA PRO A 57 20.23 -14.16 17.50
C PRO A 57 20.50 -15.26 18.53
N ASP A 58 19.96 -15.11 19.75
CA ASP A 58 19.96 -16.16 20.75
C ASP A 58 18.96 -17.24 20.35
N ARG A 59 19.47 -18.30 19.70
CA ARG A 59 18.71 -19.46 19.18
C ARG A 59 17.80 -20.14 20.21
N ARG A 60 17.90 -19.77 21.50
CA ARG A 60 17.03 -20.27 22.57
C ARG A 60 15.69 -19.56 22.65
N ARG A 61 15.52 -18.37 22.06
CA ARG A 61 14.24 -17.66 22.06
C ARG A 61 13.44 -17.97 20.79
N PRO A 62 12.14 -18.27 20.89
CA PRO A 62 11.25 -18.31 19.73
C PRO A 62 11.37 -17.00 18.94
N ALA A 63 11.19 -17.06 17.61
CA ALA A 63 11.09 -15.85 16.80
C ALA A 63 10.03 -14.92 17.42
N ALA A 64 10.40 -13.67 17.67
CA ALA A 64 9.47 -12.69 18.21
C ALA A 64 8.57 -12.21 17.07
N LEU A 65 7.27 -12.38 17.20
CA LEU A 65 6.29 -11.75 16.31
C LEU A 65 6.05 -10.33 16.82
N LEU A 66 6.51 -9.33 16.05
CA LEU A 66 6.30 -7.92 16.36
C LEU A 66 5.37 -7.30 15.33
N CYS A 67 4.45 -6.45 15.79
CA CYS A 67 3.63 -5.65 14.91
C CYS A 67 4.48 -4.54 14.29
N CYS A 68 4.43 -4.42 12.97
CA CYS A 68 5.12 -3.39 12.21
C CYS A 68 4.09 -2.59 11.42
N ASP A 69 4.15 -1.27 11.50
CA ASP A 69 3.45 -0.43 10.54
C ASP A 69 4.23 -0.48 9.23
N VAL A 70 3.51 -0.59 8.12
CA VAL A 70 4.04 -0.64 6.77
C VAL A 70 3.42 0.49 5.95
N LYS A 71 4.28 1.20 5.22
CA LYS A 71 3.90 2.27 4.29
C LYS A 71 4.46 1.92 2.93
N LEU A 72 3.58 1.77 1.94
CA LEU A 72 3.99 1.81 0.53
C LEU A 72 3.66 3.19 0.00
N GLU A 73 4.59 3.82 -0.69
CA GLU A 73 4.41 5.15 -1.26
C GLU A 73 4.88 5.17 -2.72
N PHE A 74 4.06 5.74 -3.59
CA PHE A 74 4.41 5.95 -5.00
C PHE A 74 3.88 7.29 -5.50
N ALA A 75 4.65 7.94 -6.35
CA ALA A 75 4.25 9.19 -6.98
C ALA A 75 3.12 8.94 -8.00
N LEU A 76 2.21 9.90 -8.13
CA LEU A 76 1.19 9.89 -9.18
C LEU A 76 1.81 9.88 -10.58
N ALA A 77 2.98 10.51 -10.74
CA ALA A 77 3.77 10.46 -11.97
C ALA A 77 4.24 9.04 -12.35
N HIS A 78 4.24 8.10 -11.39
CA HIS A 78 4.57 6.69 -11.63
C HIS A 78 3.32 5.82 -11.82
N VAL A 79 2.11 6.38 -11.83
CA VAL A 79 0.88 5.64 -12.14
C VAL A 79 0.69 5.66 -13.66
N ALA A 80 0.98 4.54 -14.31
CA ALA A 80 0.83 4.38 -15.75
C ALA A 80 -0.64 4.36 -16.19
N GLU A 81 -1.51 3.74 -15.39
CA GLU A 81 -2.96 3.80 -15.55
C GLU A 81 -3.70 3.52 -14.24
N ALA A 82 -4.88 4.13 -14.10
CA ALA A 82 -5.82 3.91 -13.01
C ALA A 82 -7.16 3.41 -13.56
N LEU A 83 -7.52 2.17 -13.22
CA LEU A 83 -8.74 1.51 -13.68
C LEU A 83 -9.71 1.38 -12.50
N ALA A 84 -10.79 2.17 -12.49
CA ALA A 84 -11.80 2.13 -11.45
C ALA A 84 -12.96 1.20 -11.85
N PHE A 85 -13.26 0.20 -11.04
CA PHE A 85 -14.30 -0.80 -11.28
C PHE A 85 -15.48 -0.55 -10.34
N GLN A 86 -16.55 0.07 -10.85
CA GLN A 86 -17.74 0.41 -10.05
C GLN A 86 -18.46 -0.81 -9.51
N ALA A 87 -18.48 -1.91 -10.27
CA ALA A 87 -19.18 -3.13 -9.86
C ALA A 87 -18.51 -3.90 -8.71
N ASP A 88 -17.25 -3.57 -8.39
CA ASP A 88 -16.44 -4.24 -7.35
C ASP A 88 -15.96 -3.27 -6.25
N ASP A 89 -16.39 -2.00 -6.29
CA ASP A 89 -15.91 -0.95 -5.38
C ASP A 89 -14.37 -0.93 -5.28
N SER A 90 -13.69 -0.98 -6.43
CA SER A 90 -12.23 -1.13 -6.47
C SER A 90 -11.54 -0.25 -7.51
N LEU A 91 -10.25 -0.04 -7.28
CA LEU A 91 -9.33 0.72 -8.11
C LEU A 91 -8.09 -0.13 -8.37
N VAL A 92 -7.77 -0.41 -9.62
CA VAL A 92 -6.52 -1.03 -10.04
C VAL A 92 -5.56 0.06 -10.51
N LEU A 93 -4.40 0.15 -9.85
CA LEU A 93 -3.31 1.05 -10.19
C LEU A 93 -2.20 0.21 -10.80
N ARG A 94 -1.79 0.56 -12.02
CA ARG A 94 -0.58 0.01 -12.63
C ARG A 94 0.53 1.04 -12.54
N LEU A 95 1.61 0.65 -11.92
CA LEU A 95 2.76 1.50 -11.71
C LEU A 95 3.81 1.28 -12.81
N SER A 96 4.50 2.35 -13.20
CA SER A 96 5.66 2.29 -14.09
C SER A 96 6.98 2.10 -13.32
N ALA A 97 6.93 2.22 -11.99
CA ALA A 97 8.06 2.01 -11.09
C ALA A 97 7.58 1.33 -9.80
N ALA A 98 8.48 0.57 -9.16
CA ALA A 98 8.18 -0.04 -7.87
C ALA A 98 7.90 1.04 -6.81
N PRO A 99 6.95 0.82 -5.87
CA PRO A 99 6.72 1.74 -4.78
C PRO A 99 7.92 1.75 -3.82
N LEU A 100 8.06 2.85 -3.10
CA LEU A 100 8.93 2.90 -1.93
C LEU A 100 8.26 2.16 -0.79
N VAL A 101 8.97 1.21 -0.18
CA VAL A 101 8.46 0.43 0.95
C VAL A 101 9.16 0.88 2.20
N TYR A 102 8.37 1.18 3.22
CA TYR A 102 8.86 1.52 4.54
C TYR A 102 8.18 0.65 5.58
N TYR A 103 8.91 0.37 6.66
CA TYR A 103 8.33 -0.21 7.85
C TYR A 103 8.87 0.49 9.10
N ARG A 104 8.12 0.43 10.18
CA ARG A 104 8.56 0.78 11.52
C ARG A 104 7.93 -0.20 12.50
N THR A 105 8.60 -0.49 13.61
CA THR A 105 7.97 -1.30 14.65
C THR A 105 6.94 -0.44 15.37
N SER A 106 5.84 -1.04 15.83
CA SER A 106 4.80 -0.30 16.55
C SER A 106 5.29 0.36 17.86
N GLY A 107 6.50 0.02 18.30
CA GLY A 107 7.15 0.59 19.49
C GLY A 107 8.10 1.76 19.20
N ASP A 108 8.34 2.11 17.94
CA ASP A 108 9.31 3.16 17.58
C ASP A 108 8.76 4.58 17.83
N ASP A 109 7.49 4.73 18.24
CA ASP A 109 6.90 6.02 18.63
C ASP A 109 7.40 6.53 20.01
N VAL A 110 8.31 5.82 20.69
CA VAL A 110 8.83 6.22 22.00
C VAL A 110 9.83 7.36 21.85
N HIS A 111 9.33 8.58 21.86
CA HIS A 111 10.12 9.80 22.05
C HIS A 111 10.61 9.85 23.49
N GLY A 112 11.72 9.18 23.80
CA GLY A 112 12.41 9.33 25.07
C GLY A 112 12.91 10.77 25.22
N ARG A 113 12.45 11.51 26.23
CA ARG A 113 13.02 12.82 26.55
C ARG A 113 14.46 12.63 27.00
N VAL A 114 15.41 12.97 26.14
CA VAL A 114 16.83 13.07 26.48
C VAL A 114 17.16 14.52 26.85
N PRO A 115 18.06 14.76 27.82
CA PRO A 115 18.36 16.10 28.31
C PRO A 115 19.27 16.92 27.36
N PHE A 116 19.68 16.34 26.23
CA PHE A 116 20.44 17.00 25.18
C PHE A 116 19.68 16.91 23.85
N GLN A 117 19.83 17.90 22.97
CA GLN A 117 19.35 17.81 21.60
C GLN A 117 20.07 16.68 20.89
N LEU A 118 19.35 15.62 20.53
CA LEU A 118 19.80 14.74 19.48
C LEU A 118 19.72 15.56 18.17
N VAL A 119 20.75 15.47 17.34
CA VAL A 119 20.64 15.95 15.97
C VAL A 119 19.61 15.01 15.34
N ASP A 120 18.42 15.54 15.01
CA ASP A 120 17.30 14.80 14.44
C ASP A 120 17.68 14.27 13.05
N ALA A 121 18.57 13.27 12.98
CA ALA A 121 19.02 12.69 11.72
C ALA A 121 17.94 11.79 11.12
N ASP A 122 17.04 11.29 11.96
CA ASP A 122 15.98 10.36 11.60
C ASP A 122 14.61 10.95 11.98
N ASP A 123 14.33 12.19 11.55
CA ASP A 123 13.01 12.83 11.70
C ASP A 123 11.86 12.01 11.05
N ASP A 124 12.19 11.04 10.19
CA ASP A 124 11.23 10.08 9.64
C ASP A 124 11.49 8.70 10.28
N PRO A 125 10.65 8.23 11.24
CA PRO A 125 10.85 6.97 11.98
C PRO A 125 10.70 5.71 11.09
N TRP A 126 10.58 5.90 9.78
CA TRP A 126 10.30 4.89 8.78
C TRP A 126 11.58 4.35 8.16
N ILE A 127 11.85 3.06 8.38
CA ILE A 127 12.99 2.36 7.79
C ILE A 127 12.64 1.94 6.36
N ARG A 128 13.46 2.33 5.38
CA ARG A 128 13.31 1.89 3.98
C ARG A 128 13.67 0.41 3.80
N THR A 129 12.84 -0.30 3.03
CA THR A 129 13.07 -1.67 2.57
C THR A 129 12.61 -1.83 1.12
N THR A 130 12.85 -2.98 0.50
CA THR A 130 12.38 -3.31 -0.85
C THR A 130 11.13 -4.17 -0.85
N ASP A 131 10.92 -4.98 0.19
CA ASP A 131 9.76 -5.83 0.35
C ASP A 131 9.56 -6.24 1.82
N VAL A 132 8.31 -6.54 2.20
CA VAL A 132 7.92 -7.07 3.51
C VAL A 132 7.09 -8.36 3.40
N THR A 133 6.80 -8.83 2.18
CA THR A 133 6.11 -10.09 1.89
C THR A 133 7.10 -11.25 1.80
N ARG A 134 6.67 -12.44 2.20
CA ARG A 134 7.48 -13.66 2.03
C ARG A 134 7.68 -14.03 0.56
N SER A 135 6.73 -13.71 -0.31
CA SER A 135 6.75 -14.02 -1.74
C SER A 135 7.57 -13.03 -2.59
N GLY A 136 7.97 -11.89 -2.00
CA GLY A 136 8.59 -10.80 -2.74
C GLY A 136 7.60 -10.07 -3.67
N ALA A 137 6.29 -10.15 -3.40
CA ALA A 137 5.27 -9.63 -4.30
C ALA A 137 5.30 -8.10 -4.42
N ILE A 138 5.55 -7.36 -3.34
CA ILE A 138 5.57 -5.88 -3.38
C ILE A 138 6.68 -5.38 -4.32
N GLY A 139 7.87 -5.98 -4.24
CA GLY A 139 9.00 -5.59 -5.06
C GLY A 139 8.95 -6.13 -6.50
N ARG A 140 8.16 -7.17 -6.77
CA ARG A 140 8.09 -7.84 -8.08
C ARG A 140 6.90 -7.42 -8.94
N CYS A 141 5.79 -7.04 -8.31
CA CYS A 141 4.54 -6.75 -8.98
C CYS A 141 4.29 -5.24 -9.05
N LEU A 142 3.81 -4.79 -10.20
CA LEU A 142 3.54 -3.37 -10.47
C LEU A 142 2.04 -3.05 -10.54
N ALA A 143 1.15 -4.04 -10.37
CA ALA A 143 -0.28 -3.79 -10.31
C ALA A 143 -0.82 -3.96 -8.88
N TYR A 144 -1.63 -3.00 -8.47
CA TYR A 144 -2.16 -2.84 -7.12
C TYR A 144 -3.66 -2.63 -7.21
N ARG A 145 -4.45 -3.59 -6.72
CA ARG A 145 -5.90 -3.51 -6.66
C ARG A 145 -6.33 -3.14 -5.25
N VAL A 146 -6.84 -1.92 -5.10
CA VAL A 146 -7.41 -1.40 -3.85
C VAL A 146 -8.93 -1.55 -3.89
N SER A 147 -9.51 -2.32 -2.98
CA SER A 147 -10.95 -2.31 -2.72
C SER A 147 -11.27 -1.38 -1.56
N PHE A 148 -12.40 -0.67 -1.64
CA PHE A 148 -12.85 0.28 -0.62
C PHE A 148 -14.37 0.17 -0.45
N ALA A 149 -14.92 0.74 0.62
CA ALA A 149 -16.36 0.70 0.84
C ALA A 149 -17.11 1.60 -0.16
N VAL A 150 -18.25 1.13 -0.68
CA VAL A 150 -19.10 1.82 -1.69
C VAL A 150 -19.38 3.29 -1.37
N GLN A 151 -19.52 3.64 -0.09
CA GLN A 151 -19.78 5.01 0.36
C GLN A 151 -18.67 6.02 0.00
N PHE A 152 -17.47 5.54 -0.31
CA PHE A 152 -16.33 6.39 -0.69
C PHE A 152 -16.25 6.70 -2.18
N TRP A 153 -17.19 6.24 -3.02
CA TRP A 153 -17.23 6.60 -4.45
C TRP A 153 -17.22 8.10 -4.73
N PRO A 154 -17.94 8.97 -4.00
CA PRO A 154 -17.84 10.42 -4.19
C PRO A 154 -16.40 10.92 -4.00
N THR A 155 -15.73 10.48 -2.94
CA THR A 155 -14.31 10.80 -2.69
C THR A 155 -13.40 10.20 -3.76
N MET A 156 -13.67 8.98 -4.23
CA MET A 156 -12.91 8.33 -5.30
C MET A 156 -13.03 9.08 -6.62
N ARG A 157 -14.21 9.59 -6.98
CA ARG A 157 -14.38 10.41 -8.19
C ARG A 157 -13.50 11.67 -8.13
N VAL A 158 -13.47 12.35 -6.99
CA VAL A 158 -12.56 13.50 -6.78
C VAL A 158 -11.09 13.06 -6.87
N ALA A 159 -10.74 11.89 -6.32
CA ALA A 159 -9.39 11.35 -6.42
C ALA A 159 -8.98 11.05 -7.86
N LEU A 160 -9.85 10.42 -8.64
CA LEU A 160 -9.64 10.11 -10.04
C LEU A 160 -9.50 11.38 -10.89
N GLU A 161 -10.31 12.41 -10.66
CA GLU A 161 -10.14 13.70 -11.34
C GLU A 161 -8.81 14.36 -10.98
N CYS A 162 -8.38 14.27 -9.71
CA CYS A 162 -7.05 14.75 -9.30
C CYS A 162 -5.93 13.99 -10.01
N MET A 163 -6.02 12.66 -10.09
CA MET A 163 -5.06 11.83 -10.84
C MET A 163 -5.03 12.22 -12.32
N GLN A 164 -6.20 12.40 -12.95
CA GLN A 164 -6.30 12.79 -14.35
C GLN A 164 -5.69 14.17 -14.61
N ARG A 165 -5.91 15.15 -13.72
CA ARG A 165 -5.28 16.48 -13.79
C ARG A 165 -3.75 16.41 -13.66
N GLN A 166 -3.22 15.38 -12.99
CA GLN A 166 -1.78 15.10 -12.87
C GLN A 166 -1.24 14.25 -14.03
N GLY A 167 -2.05 14.02 -15.07
CA GLY A 167 -1.64 13.30 -16.29
C GLY A 167 -1.78 11.78 -16.22
N VAL A 168 -2.38 11.23 -15.17
CA VAL A 168 -2.63 9.79 -15.06
C VAL A 168 -3.81 9.41 -15.98
N PRO A 169 -3.64 8.44 -16.90
CA PRO A 169 -4.76 7.86 -17.64
C PRO A 169 -5.75 7.19 -16.69
N VAL A 170 -7.00 7.66 -16.70
CA VAL A 170 -8.07 7.13 -15.85
C VAL A 170 -9.16 6.50 -16.70
N HIS A 171 -9.55 5.27 -16.35
CA HIS A 171 -10.67 4.57 -16.97
C HIS A 171 -11.65 4.08 -15.91
N VAL A 172 -12.91 4.48 -16.05
CA VAL A 172 -14.01 3.98 -15.20
C VAL A 172 -14.72 2.86 -15.96
N ARG A 173 -14.92 1.73 -15.28
CA ARG A 173 -15.50 0.49 -15.82
C ARG A 173 -16.75 0.12 -15.02
N ASP A 174 -17.81 -0.23 -15.73
CA ASP A 174 -19.05 -0.76 -15.14
C ASP A 174 -19.01 -2.28 -14.96
N ARG A 175 -17.96 -2.94 -15.47
CA ARG A 175 -17.75 -4.39 -15.34
C ARG A 175 -16.98 -4.71 -14.06
N ARG A 176 -17.01 -5.97 -13.67
CA ARG A 176 -16.19 -6.51 -12.58
C ARG A 176 -14.79 -6.86 -13.09
N CYS A 177 -13.77 -6.60 -12.27
CA CYS A 177 -12.42 -7.08 -12.44
C CYS A 177 -12.31 -8.51 -11.88
N GLN A 178 -12.17 -9.49 -12.77
CA GLN A 178 -12.02 -10.90 -12.42
C GLN A 178 -10.63 -11.13 -11.78
N GLY A 179 -10.61 -11.53 -10.50
CA GLY A 179 -9.39 -11.89 -9.78
C GLY A 179 -9.14 -13.39 -9.81
N PHE A 180 -7.94 -13.82 -10.21
CA PHE A 180 -7.48 -15.21 -10.08
C PHE A 180 -6.23 -15.25 -9.19
N THR A 181 -6.17 -16.16 -8.24
CA THR A 181 -4.97 -16.33 -7.38
C THR A 181 -3.96 -17.21 -8.10
N VAL A 182 -2.69 -16.80 -8.09
CA VAL A 182 -1.57 -17.60 -8.58
C VAL A 182 -1.03 -18.51 -7.48
#